data_AF-A0A3D2ITL9-F1
#
_entry.id   AF-A0A3D2ITL9-F1
#
_cell.length_a   1.000
_cell.length_b   1.000
_cell.length_c   1.000
_cell.angle_alpha   90.00
_cell.angle_beta   90.00
_cell.angle_gamma   90.00
#
_symmetry.space_group_name_H-M   'P 1'
#
loop_
_entity.id
_entity.type
_entity.pdbx_description
1 polymer ?
#
loop_
_entity_poly.entity_id
_entity_poly.type
_entity_poly.pdbx_seq_one_letter_code
_entity_poly.pdbx_strand_id
1 'polypeptide(L)'
;MFSYHSAVASQNVIIDLNKPISAALLAQYNRDGIEIDYDDTTVLKQVYVTEKDGAIARQLPSGAARKVKSYTFGEKLEVIEDRKDWYAVQDRIRREYDEDNDGIVETDVVKWEKVFVRKEQTGSTIPASLTSKDLNILAYLSIGEDYETFENGKALNDYLKIELIDKALFEKKRPLAVDFLSKDESIKKRNGVISIPTAGKVVTFTDKNVDNDGYQIFEYVGQIAPLNQYLVSGGYWESGDYKMIDKNSGETTQTFIDYPHISPNKKYIISAYTNPYEQYTDLELYRIKGTDIIPIMGAGFRHWMPMEEPRDIFWARDGYLYLAVTHSAAFWKENGNFNDLNDTFQYIRIKVDL
;
A
#
# COMPACT_ATOMS: atom_id res chain seq x y z
N MET A 1 21.64 18.47 38.96
CA MET A 1 22.06 17.44 39.93
C MET A 1 20.80 16.93 40.61
N PHE A 2 20.23 15.84 40.09
CA PHE A 2 19.57 14.74 40.79
C PHE A 2 19.24 13.73 39.70
N SER A 3 20.17 12.78 39.54
CA SER A 3 20.06 11.61 38.68
C SER A 3 19.30 10.56 39.49
N TYR A 4 18.12 10.15 39.03
CA TYR A 4 17.54 8.87 39.43
C TYR A 4 17.86 7.90 38.29
N HIS A 5 19.02 7.27 38.37
CA HIS A 5 19.21 5.96 37.76
C HIS A 5 18.43 4.97 38.62
N SER A 6 17.24 4.56 38.20
CA SER A 6 16.72 3.27 38.64
C SER A 6 17.55 2.21 37.92
N ALA A 7 18.54 1.68 38.64
CA ALA A 7 19.28 0.50 38.23
C ALA A 7 18.35 -0.71 38.33
N VAL A 8 17.42 -0.85 37.38
CA VAL A 8 16.91 -2.18 37.05
C VAL A 8 18.01 -2.80 36.22
N ALA A 9 18.75 -3.71 36.83
CA ALA A 9 19.71 -4.52 36.11
C ALA A 9 18.96 -5.16 34.94
N SER A 10 19.31 -4.77 33.71
CA SER A 10 19.07 -5.52 32.50
C SER A 10 19.84 -6.84 32.64
N GLN A 11 19.33 -7.73 33.49
CA GLN A 11 19.69 -9.12 33.42
C GLN A 11 19.18 -9.55 32.06
N ASN A 12 20.11 -9.68 31.11
CA ASN A 12 19.98 -10.58 29.98
C ASN A 12 19.68 -11.98 30.55
N VAL A 13 18.42 -12.20 30.96
CA VAL A 13 17.94 -13.51 31.36
C VAL A 13 17.90 -14.31 30.07
N ILE A 14 19.01 -14.98 29.78
CA ILE A 14 19.05 -16.06 28.80
C ILE A 14 18.21 -17.18 29.40
N ILE A 15 16.90 -17.12 29.19
CA ILE A 15 15.99 -18.19 29.61
C ILE A 15 16.35 -19.41 28.77
N ASP A 16 16.86 -20.45 29.42
CA ASP A 16 17.03 -21.76 28.81
C ASP A 16 15.66 -22.43 28.63
N LEU A 17 14.92 -21.99 27.61
CA LEU A 17 13.63 -22.54 27.23
C LEU A 17 13.75 -23.95 26.59
N ASN A 18 14.93 -24.58 26.62
CA ASN A 18 15.06 -26.02 26.34
C ASN A 18 14.63 -26.88 27.54
N LYS A 19 14.39 -26.28 28.70
CA LYS A 19 13.78 -26.93 29.87
C LYS A 19 12.25 -26.75 29.87
N PRO A 20 11.49 -27.67 30.49
CA PRO A 20 10.06 -27.51 30.66
C PRO A 20 9.72 -26.18 31.33
N ILE A 21 8.88 -25.37 30.68
CA ILE A 21 8.39 -24.09 31.23
C ILE A 21 7.36 -24.41 32.31
N SER A 22 7.63 -24.01 33.56
CA SER A 22 6.67 -24.20 34.66
C SER A 22 5.44 -23.28 34.48
N ALA A 23 4.30 -23.66 35.05
CA ALA A 23 3.10 -22.83 35.01
C ALA A 23 3.31 -21.44 35.66
N ALA A 24 4.13 -21.37 36.72
CA ALA A 24 4.48 -20.11 37.39
C ALA A 24 5.33 -19.20 36.49
N LEU A 25 6.31 -19.77 35.79
CA LEU A 25 7.16 -19.02 34.87
C LEU A 25 6.38 -18.53 33.64
N LEU A 26 5.46 -19.37 33.12
CA LEU A 26 4.53 -18.98 32.06
C LEU A 26 3.63 -17.81 32.50
N ALA A 27 3.08 -17.85 33.72
CA ALA A 27 2.24 -16.79 34.25
C ALA A 27 3.00 -15.47 34.40
N GLN A 28 4.23 -15.53 34.94
CA GLN A 28 5.08 -14.37 35.10
C GLN A 28 5.38 -13.69 33.76
N TYR A 29 5.91 -14.41 32.77
CA TYR A 29 6.24 -13.79 31.48
C TYR A 29 5.00 -13.33 30.71
N ASN A 30 3.87 -14.01 30.84
CA ASN A 30 2.63 -13.54 30.22
C ASN A 30 2.17 -12.19 30.77
N ARG A 31 2.52 -11.87 32.02
CA ARG A 31 2.29 -10.58 32.66
C ARG A 31 3.38 -9.58 32.25
N ASP A 32 4.64 -9.92 32.51
CA ASP A 32 5.76 -8.97 32.53
C ASP A 32 6.44 -8.77 31.17
N GLY A 33 6.17 -9.62 30.19
CA GLY A 33 6.92 -9.60 28.94
C GLY A 33 8.33 -10.19 29.09
N ILE A 34 9.11 -10.16 28.00
CA ILE A 34 10.54 -10.50 28.03
C ILE A 34 11.27 -9.31 27.43
N GLU A 35 11.60 -8.34 28.27
CA GLU A 35 12.28 -7.12 27.86
C GLU A 35 13.67 -7.42 27.29
N ILE A 36 14.08 -6.65 26.29
CA ILE A 36 15.41 -6.69 25.68
C ILE A 36 15.96 -5.27 25.56
N ASP A 37 17.28 -5.15 25.61
CA ASP A 37 17.96 -3.91 25.24
C ASP A 37 18.17 -3.90 23.72
N TYR A 38 17.48 -3.00 23.03
CA TYR A 38 17.56 -2.90 21.56
C TYR A 38 18.98 -2.61 21.07
N ASP A 39 19.74 -1.77 21.79
CA ASP A 39 21.08 -1.36 21.36
C ASP A 39 22.13 -2.47 21.57
N ASP A 40 21.89 -3.40 22.50
CA ASP A 40 22.75 -4.55 22.79
C ASP A 40 22.25 -5.86 22.14
N THR A 41 21.10 -5.84 21.44
CA THR A 41 20.54 -7.04 20.81
C THR A 41 21.09 -7.25 19.40
N THR A 42 21.75 -8.39 19.18
CA THR A 42 22.25 -8.76 17.85
C THR A 42 21.16 -9.43 17.02
N VAL A 43 20.82 -8.84 15.87
CA VAL A 43 19.97 -9.46 14.85
C VAL A 43 20.74 -10.54 14.09
N LEU A 44 20.25 -11.77 14.10
CA LEU A 44 20.86 -12.92 13.44
C LEU A 44 20.51 -12.99 11.96
N LYS A 45 19.24 -12.70 11.62
CA LYS A 45 18.71 -12.71 10.25
C LYS A 45 17.36 -12.01 10.20
N GLN A 46 16.93 -11.68 9.00
CA GLN A 46 15.56 -11.22 8.71
C GLN A 46 14.75 -12.37 8.13
N VAL A 47 13.48 -12.44 8.51
CA VAL A 47 12.48 -13.33 7.91
C VAL A 47 11.21 -12.53 7.66
N TYR A 48 10.34 -13.03 6.80
CA TYR A 48 9.08 -12.38 6.47
C TYR A 48 7.92 -13.28 6.86
N VAL A 49 6.80 -12.69 7.23
CA VAL A 49 5.54 -13.44 7.40
C VAL A 49 5.07 -13.92 6.02
N THR A 50 4.94 -15.22 5.86
CA THR A 50 4.57 -15.84 4.57
C THR A 50 3.20 -16.51 4.59
N GLU A 51 2.57 -16.57 5.77
CA GLU A 51 1.21 -17.07 5.91
C GLU A 51 0.22 -15.95 5.60
N LYS A 52 -0.74 -16.19 4.69
CA LYS A 52 -1.65 -15.15 4.19
C LYS A 52 -2.54 -14.54 5.28
N ASP A 53 -2.93 -15.34 6.26
CA ASP A 53 -3.71 -14.90 7.42
C ASP A 53 -2.84 -14.20 8.49
N GLY A 54 -1.56 -13.99 8.19
CA GLY A 54 -0.58 -13.38 9.09
C GLY A 54 0.09 -14.39 10.04
N ALA A 55 0.92 -13.86 10.92
CA ALA A 55 1.57 -14.63 11.97
C ALA A 55 1.18 -14.11 13.36
N ILE A 56 1.20 -15.01 14.34
CA ILE A 56 0.86 -14.64 15.73
C ILE A 56 2.12 -14.69 16.56
N ALA A 57 2.51 -13.54 17.10
CA ALA A 57 3.55 -13.43 18.11
C ALA A 57 3.02 -13.93 19.45
N ARG A 58 3.82 -14.75 20.13
CA ARG A 58 3.48 -15.28 21.46
C ARG A 58 4.56 -14.96 22.46
N GLN A 59 4.17 -14.91 23.72
CA GLN A 59 5.10 -14.59 24.81
C GLN A 59 6.23 -15.62 24.95
N LEU A 60 5.91 -16.88 24.69
CA LEU A 60 6.82 -18.02 24.82
C LEU A 60 6.64 -18.93 23.59
N PRO A 61 7.63 -19.77 23.25
CA PRO A 61 7.59 -20.67 22.09
C PRO A 61 6.66 -21.87 22.32
N SER A 62 5.39 -21.59 22.60
CA SER A 62 4.35 -22.58 22.91
C SER A 62 3.01 -22.12 22.34
N GLY A 63 2.25 -23.06 21.78
CA GLY A 63 0.89 -22.79 21.31
C GLY A 63 -0.10 -22.38 22.42
N ALA A 64 0.22 -22.72 23.68
CA ALA A 64 -0.56 -22.36 24.86
C ALA A 64 -0.20 -20.98 25.44
N ALA A 65 0.92 -20.38 25.01
CA ALA A 65 1.35 -19.08 25.51
C ALA A 65 0.43 -17.94 25.03
N ARG A 66 0.38 -16.85 25.81
CA ARG A 66 -0.41 -15.66 25.47
C ARG A 66 -0.05 -15.14 24.08
N LYS A 67 -1.07 -14.79 23.28
CA LYS A 67 -0.89 -14.04 22.04
C LYS A 67 -0.57 -12.59 22.42
N VAL A 68 0.51 -12.06 21.86
CA VAL A 68 1.02 -10.73 22.19
C VAL A 68 0.71 -9.74 21.09
N LYS A 69 0.97 -10.12 19.84
CA LYS A 69 0.80 -9.28 18.65
C LYS A 69 0.43 -10.17 17.46
N SER A 70 -0.24 -9.60 16.47
CA SER A 70 -0.43 -10.22 15.17
C SER A 70 0.38 -9.45 14.14
N TYR A 71 1.03 -10.17 13.25
CA TYR A 71 1.81 -9.64 12.15
C TYR A 71 1.06 -9.84 10.84
N THR A 72 1.18 -8.88 9.93
CA THR A 72 0.55 -8.95 8.62
C THR A 72 1.42 -9.73 7.63
N PHE A 73 0.81 -10.31 6.59
CA PHE A 73 1.55 -10.98 5.52
C PHE A 73 2.59 -10.04 4.90
N GLY A 74 3.81 -10.52 4.74
CA GLY A 74 4.94 -9.75 4.23
C GLY A 74 5.70 -8.93 5.27
N GLU A 75 5.21 -8.84 6.50
CA GLU A 75 5.88 -8.06 7.54
C GLU A 75 7.26 -8.64 7.84
N LYS A 76 8.27 -7.77 7.85
CA LYS A 76 9.66 -8.11 8.11
C LYS A 76 9.88 -8.27 9.61
N LEU A 77 10.42 -9.41 10.01
CA LEU A 77 10.74 -9.75 11.39
C LEU A 77 12.24 -9.90 11.58
N GLU A 78 12.77 -9.30 12.64
CA GLU A 78 14.19 -9.36 13.00
C GLU A 78 14.41 -10.47 14.01
N VAL A 79 15.03 -11.56 13.56
CA VAL A 79 15.27 -12.76 14.37
C VAL A 79 16.50 -12.54 15.25
N ILE A 80 16.32 -12.72 16.55
CA ILE A 80 17.38 -12.59 17.57
C ILE A 80 17.73 -13.94 18.22
N GLU A 81 16.86 -14.95 18.08
CA GLU A 81 17.19 -16.35 18.40
C GLU A 81 16.53 -17.33 17.41
N ASP A 82 17.29 -18.34 17.00
CA ASP A 82 16.82 -19.44 16.15
C ASP A 82 16.60 -20.70 16.99
N ARG A 83 15.33 -21.10 17.18
CA ARG A 83 14.94 -22.30 17.93
C ARG A 83 14.30 -23.30 16.99
N LYS A 84 14.18 -24.57 17.39
CA LYS A 84 13.70 -25.66 16.51
C LYS A 84 12.50 -25.27 15.64
N ASP A 85 11.36 -24.96 16.26
CA ASP A 85 10.09 -24.66 15.57
C ASP A 85 9.68 -23.18 15.65
N TRP A 86 10.49 -22.34 16.30
CA TRP A 86 10.17 -20.94 16.59
C TRP A 86 11.35 -20.02 16.28
N TYR A 87 11.04 -18.81 15.83
CA TYR A 87 11.95 -17.68 15.90
C TYR A 87 11.60 -16.85 17.13
N ALA A 88 12.63 -16.41 17.87
CA ALA A 88 12.48 -15.28 18.77
C ALA A 88 12.81 -14.01 17.97
N VAL A 89 11.89 -13.06 17.98
CA VAL A 89 12.01 -11.80 17.24
C VAL A 89 11.98 -10.63 18.21
N GLN A 90 12.71 -9.56 17.87
CA GLN A 90 12.63 -8.31 18.61
C GLN A 90 11.49 -7.45 18.08
N ASP A 91 10.69 -6.88 18.98
CA ASP A 91 9.60 -5.99 18.60
C ASP A 91 9.21 -5.03 19.74
N ARG A 92 8.56 -3.93 19.38
CA ARG A 92 7.97 -2.99 20.33
C ARG A 92 6.59 -3.49 20.73
N ILE A 93 6.45 -3.90 21.98
CA ILE A 93 5.21 -4.43 22.52
C ILE A 93 4.60 -3.41 23.48
N ARG A 94 3.32 -3.12 23.27
CA ARG A 94 2.52 -2.26 24.14
C ARG A 94 1.79 -3.11 25.16
N ARG A 95 1.93 -2.78 26.46
CA ARG A 95 1.17 -3.44 27.54
C ARG A 95 0.73 -2.45 28.61
N GLU A 96 -0.16 -2.96 29.44
CA GLU A 96 -0.46 -2.46 30.77
C GLU A 96 0.51 -3.11 31.76
N TYR A 97 1.20 -2.31 32.58
CA TYR A 97 2.15 -2.76 33.58
C TYR A 97 1.74 -2.28 34.97
N ASP A 98 1.84 -3.16 35.96
CA ASP A 98 1.84 -2.78 37.38
C ASP A 98 3.27 -3.02 37.87
N GLU A 99 4.16 -2.05 37.62
CA GLU A 99 5.61 -2.22 37.82
C GLU A 99 5.97 -2.52 39.29
N ASP A 100 5.24 -1.89 40.23
CA ASP A 100 5.49 -2.00 41.66
C ASP A 100 4.59 -3.06 42.34
N ASN A 101 3.68 -3.68 41.59
CA ASN A 101 2.72 -4.67 42.06
C ASN A 101 1.88 -4.12 43.24
N ASP A 102 1.58 -2.82 43.17
CA ASP A 102 0.87 -2.01 44.17
C ASP A 102 -0.59 -1.72 43.75
N GLY A 103 -0.99 -2.21 42.58
CA GLY A 103 -2.31 -2.03 41.99
C GLY A 103 -2.44 -0.80 41.10
N ILE A 104 -1.37 -0.01 40.91
CA ILE A 104 -1.33 1.11 39.98
C ILE A 104 -0.84 0.59 38.63
N VAL A 105 -1.78 0.49 37.68
CA VAL A 105 -1.48 0.04 36.32
C VAL A 105 -1.11 1.23 35.45
N GLU A 106 0.16 1.29 35.03
CA GLU A 106 0.58 2.13 33.91
C GLU A 106 0.02 1.57 32.61
N THR A 107 -0.79 2.38 31.93
CA THR A 107 -1.39 2.05 30.64
C THR A 107 -0.49 2.55 29.50
N ASP A 108 -0.48 1.83 28.38
CA ASP A 108 0.23 2.22 27.13
C ASP A 108 1.78 2.24 27.19
N VAL A 109 2.40 1.50 28.11
CA VAL A 109 3.87 1.38 28.12
C VAL A 109 4.34 0.55 26.94
N VAL A 110 5.31 1.07 26.19
CA VAL A 110 5.92 0.38 25.03
C VAL A 110 7.36 0.02 25.35
N LYS A 111 7.66 -1.27 25.46
CA LYS A 111 9.01 -1.79 25.69
C LYS A 111 9.49 -2.62 24.50
N TRP A 112 10.80 -2.67 24.31
CA TRP A 112 11.39 -3.64 23.39
C TRP A 112 11.33 -5.01 24.06
N GLU A 113 10.68 -5.95 23.40
CA GLU A 113 10.52 -7.30 23.92
C GLU A 113 10.92 -8.36 22.90
N LYS A 114 11.27 -9.51 23.45
CA LYS A 114 11.43 -10.78 22.74
C LYS A 114 10.08 -11.50 22.71
N VAL A 115 9.58 -11.73 21.50
CA VAL A 115 8.37 -12.52 21.25
C VAL A 115 8.65 -13.65 20.27
N PHE A 116 7.78 -14.66 20.24
CA PHE A 116 8.02 -15.89 19.50
C PHE A 116 7.01 -16.08 18.37
N VAL A 117 7.52 -16.34 17.17
CA VAL A 117 6.72 -16.63 15.97
C VAL A 117 7.07 -18.03 15.47
N ARG A 118 6.07 -18.77 14.97
CA ARG A 118 6.32 -20.11 14.42
C ARG A 118 7.04 -20.00 13.10
N LYS A 119 8.09 -20.81 12.92
CA LYS A 119 8.85 -20.83 11.66
C LYS A 119 8.00 -21.14 10.45
N GLU A 120 7.00 -22.02 10.60
CA GLU A 120 6.10 -22.41 9.52
C GLU A 120 5.26 -21.24 8.97
N GLN A 121 5.11 -20.15 9.72
CA GLN A 121 4.40 -18.94 9.30
C GLN A 121 5.33 -17.89 8.67
N THR A 122 6.61 -18.22 8.52
CA THR A 122 7.65 -17.31 8.07
C THR A 122 8.53 -17.93 6.99
N GLY A 123 9.20 -17.09 6.21
CA GLY A 123 10.11 -17.50 5.14
C GLY A 123 11.23 -16.50 4.95
N SER A 124 12.26 -16.91 4.22
CA SER A 124 13.39 -16.03 3.90
C SER A 124 13.07 -15.00 2.83
N THR A 125 11.97 -15.18 2.08
CA THR A 125 11.48 -14.25 1.07
C THR A 125 9.95 -14.14 1.14
N ILE A 126 9.39 -13.05 0.63
CA ILE A 126 7.94 -12.87 0.54
C ILE A 126 7.38 -13.66 -0.66
N PRO A 127 6.33 -14.50 -0.49
CA PRO A 127 5.62 -15.08 -1.61
C PRO A 127 4.94 -13.98 -2.44
N ALA A 128 5.50 -13.61 -3.58
CA ALA A 128 4.96 -12.55 -4.43
C ALA A 128 3.66 -12.92 -5.19
N SER A 129 3.03 -14.06 -4.87
CA SER A 129 1.91 -14.60 -5.64
C SER A 129 0.54 -14.31 -5.00
N LEU A 130 -0.18 -13.40 -5.65
CA LEU A 130 -1.62 -13.17 -5.50
C LEU A 130 -2.43 -14.42 -5.88
N THR A 131 -3.54 -14.57 -5.19
CA THR A 131 -4.66 -15.47 -5.46
C THR A 131 -5.93 -14.65 -5.66
N SER A 132 -6.97 -15.25 -6.21
CA SER A 132 -8.24 -14.53 -6.46
C SER A 132 -8.87 -13.94 -5.21
N LYS A 133 -8.61 -14.50 -4.02
CA LYS A 133 -9.11 -13.99 -2.73
C LYS A 133 -8.45 -12.68 -2.30
N ASP A 134 -7.27 -12.36 -2.84
CA ASP A 134 -6.51 -11.18 -2.44
C ASP A 134 -6.98 -9.93 -3.22
N LEU A 135 -7.65 -10.13 -4.36
CA LEU A 135 -7.89 -9.07 -5.34
C LEU A 135 -8.92 -8.03 -4.91
N ASN A 136 -9.91 -8.41 -4.11
CA ASN A 136 -11.03 -7.55 -3.76
C ASN A 136 -11.03 -7.12 -2.28
N ILE A 137 -9.89 -7.24 -1.58
CA ILE A 137 -9.80 -6.86 -0.17
C ILE A 137 -9.44 -5.37 -0.05
N LEU A 138 -10.31 -4.62 0.58
CA LEU A 138 -10.23 -3.17 0.73
C LEU A 138 -9.49 -2.75 2.00
N ALA A 139 -8.69 -1.68 1.90
CA ALA A 139 -8.17 -0.90 3.02
C ALA A 139 -9.16 0.20 3.42
N TYR A 140 -9.82 0.81 2.44
CA TYR A 140 -10.89 1.79 2.64
C TYR A 140 -11.86 1.79 1.46
N LEU A 141 -13.03 2.40 1.65
CA LEU A 141 -14.02 2.67 0.62
C LEU A 141 -14.60 4.08 0.82
N SER A 142 -14.71 4.83 -0.27
CA SER A 142 -15.29 6.17 -0.34
C SER A 142 -16.44 6.19 -1.35
N ILE A 143 -17.63 6.64 -0.94
CA ILE A 143 -18.81 6.79 -1.81
C ILE A 143 -19.47 8.13 -1.47
N GLY A 144 -19.40 9.09 -2.39
CA GLY A 144 -19.93 10.43 -2.13
C GLY A 144 -19.16 11.09 -0.98
N GLU A 145 -19.86 11.41 0.11
CA GLU A 145 -19.27 11.99 1.33
C GLU A 145 -18.91 10.91 2.37
N ASP A 146 -19.33 9.66 2.18
CA ASP A 146 -19.07 8.57 3.11
C ASP A 146 -17.66 8.00 2.89
N TYR A 147 -16.91 7.83 3.97
CA TYR A 147 -15.56 7.24 3.97
C TYR A 147 -15.42 6.24 5.13
N GLU A 148 -15.06 5.01 4.82
CA GLU A 148 -14.90 3.92 5.79
C GLU A 148 -13.54 3.25 5.61
N THR A 149 -12.82 2.99 6.71
CA THR A 149 -11.56 2.25 6.72
C THR A 149 -11.75 0.85 7.31
N PHE A 150 -10.94 -0.11 6.87
CA PHE A 150 -11.09 -1.53 7.21
C PHE A 150 -9.76 -2.10 7.67
N GLU A 151 -9.41 -1.97 8.96
CA GLU A 151 -8.13 -2.46 9.50
C GLU A 151 -7.83 -3.94 9.17
N ASN A 152 -8.86 -4.79 9.22
CA ASN A 152 -8.76 -6.22 8.92
C ASN A 152 -9.14 -6.58 7.46
N GLY A 153 -9.35 -5.58 6.62
CA GLY A 153 -9.83 -5.76 5.26
C GLY A 153 -11.35 -5.99 5.16
N LYS A 154 -11.94 -5.58 4.04
CA LYS A 154 -13.33 -5.90 3.67
C LYS A 154 -13.38 -6.30 2.20
N ALA A 155 -14.09 -7.37 1.89
CA ALA A 155 -14.29 -7.77 0.49
C ALA A 155 -15.22 -6.77 -0.22
N LEU A 156 -14.77 -6.23 -1.35
CA LEU A 156 -15.62 -5.52 -2.30
C LEU A 156 -16.46 -6.55 -3.06
N ASN A 157 -17.79 -6.40 -3.00
CA ASN A 157 -18.74 -7.31 -3.65
C ASN A 157 -19.54 -6.66 -4.79
N ASP A 158 -19.47 -5.33 -4.92
CA ASP A 158 -20.19 -4.54 -5.91
C ASP A 158 -19.20 -3.64 -6.69
N TYR A 159 -19.67 -2.93 -7.72
CA TYR A 159 -18.94 -1.97 -8.55
C TYR A 159 -17.93 -2.55 -9.54
N LEU A 160 -17.09 -3.49 -9.10
CA LEU A 160 -15.99 -4.03 -9.89
C LEU A 160 -15.91 -5.55 -9.76
N LYS A 161 -15.61 -6.21 -10.88
CA LYS A 161 -15.12 -7.58 -10.91
C LYS A 161 -13.64 -7.60 -11.26
N ILE A 162 -12.81 -8.14 -10.38
CA ILE A 162 -11.36 -8.24 -10.53
C ILE A 162 -10.97 -9.71 -10.63
N GLU A 163 -10.19 -10.06 -11.66
CA GLU A 163 -9.80 -11.45 -11.93
C GLU A 163 -8.31 -11.55 -12.24
N LEU A 164 -7.63 -12.54 -11.65
CA LEU A 164 -6.30 -12.95 -12.07
C LEU A 164 -6.36 -13.56 -13.47
N ILE A 165 -5.37 -13.22 -14.29
CA ILE A 165 -5.19 -13.77 -15.63
C ILE A 165 -3.73 -14.16 -15.84
N ASP A 166 -3.48 -14.99 -16.84
CA ASP A 166 -2.11 -15.29 -17.25
C ASP A 166 -1.55 -14.21 -18.20
N LYS A 167 -0.22 -14.22 -18.35
CA LYS A 167 0.51 -13.34 -19.25
C LYS A 167 0.06 -13.49 -20.70
N ALA A 168 -0.24 -14.71 -21.14
CA ALA A 168 -0.60 -14.98 -22.52
C ALA A 168 -1.92 -14.28 -22.91
N LEU A 169 -2.90 -14.25 -22.01
CA LEU A 169 -4.15 -13.53 -22.18
C LEU A 169 -3.91 -12.02 -22.16
N PHE A 170 -3.13 -11.51 -21.20
CA PHE A 170 -2.78 -10.08 -21.15
C PHE A 170 -2.15 -9.60 -22.47
N GLU A 171 -1.12 -10.29 -22.94
CA GLU A 171 -0.42 -9.96 -24.19
C GLU A 171 -1.32 -10.13 -25.43
N LYS A 172 -2.22 -11.12 -25.44
CA LYS A 172 -3.21 -11.27 -26.50
C LYS A 172 -4.19 -10.09 -26.57
N LYS A 173 -4.44 -9.42 -25.44
CA LYS A 173 -5.44 -8.34 -25.32
C LYS A 173 -4.84 -6.96 -25.53
N ARG A 174 -3.55 -6.78 -25.27
CA ARG A 174 -2.79 -5.54 -25.51
C ARG A 174 -3.00 -4.91 -26.89
N PRO A 175 -2.99 -5.66 -28.03
CA PRO A 175 -3.28 -5.06 -29.34
C PRO A 175 -4.70 -4.53 -29.52
N LEU A 176 -5.62 -4.85 -28.60
CA LEU A 176 -7.00 -4.36 -28.58
C LEU A 176 -7.17 -3.14 -27.67
N ALA A 177 -6.07 -2.59 -27.14
CA ALA A 177 -6.09 -1.38 -26.33
C ALA A 177 -6.82 -0.24 -27.06
N VAL A 178 -7.61 0.51 -26.31
CA VAL A 178 -8.22 1.76 -26.76
C VAL A 178 -7.53 2.92 -26.08
N ASP A 179 -7.23 3.95 -26.85
CA ASP A 179 -6.75 5.23 -26.36
C ASP A 179 -7.55 6.34 -27.02
N PHE A 180 -8.00 7.30 -26.23
CA PHE A 180 -8.77 8.47 -26.67
C PHE A 180 -7.95 9.75 -26.57
N LEU A 181 -6.72 9.67 -26.07
CA LEU A 181 -5.79 10.77 -26.02
C LEU A 181 -5.27 11.06 -27.43
N SER A 182 -5.22 12.34 -27.77
CA SER A 182 -4.51 12.82 -28.95
C SER A 182 -3.66 14.02 -28.56
N LYS A 183 -2.48 14.15 -29.15
CA LYS A 183 -1.59 15.27 -28.84
C LYS A 183 -1.83 16.43 -29.80
N ASP A 184 -2.00 17.61 -29.24
CA ASP A 184 -1.95 18.86 -30.01
C ASP A 184 -0.53 19.40 -29.96
N GLU A 185 0.22 19.20 -31.03
CA GLU A 185 1.63 19.61 -31.14
C GLU A 185 1.83 21.13 -31.11
N SER A 186 0.77 21.94 -31.20
CA SER A 186 0.88 23.40 -31.05
C SER A 186 1.03 23.83 -29.58
N ILE A 187 0.51 23.03 -28.64
CA ILE A 187 0.60 23.29 -27.20
C ILE A 187 1.93 22.74 -26.70
N LYS A 188 2.87 23.64 -26.43
CA LYS A 188 4.22 23.31 -25.94
C LYS A 188 4.53 24.12 -24.69
N LYS A 189 5.23 23.49 -23.75
CA LYS A 189 5.83 24.19 -22.61
C LYS A 189 6.94 25.13 -23.12
N ARG A 190 6.92 26.38 -22.68
CA ARG A 190 7.95 27.40 -22.98
C ARG A 190 8.33 28.10 -21.69
N ASN A 191 9.61 28.06 -21.33
CA ASN A 191 10.14 28.68 -20.11
C ASN A 191 9.34 28.30 -18.84
N GLY A 192 9.01 27.01 -18.70
CA GLY A 192 8.22 26.51 -17.57
C GLY A 192 6.72 26.80 -17.66
N VAL A 193 6.22 27.41 -18.73
CA VAL A 193 4.79 27.76 -18.86
C VAL A 193 4.12 26.96 -19.98
N ILE A 194 2.98 26.34 -19.70
CA ILE A 194 2.05 25.79 -20.69
C ILE A 194 0.89 26.76 -20.82
N SER A 195 0.51 27.10 -22.05
CA SER A 195 -0.68 27.90 -22.34
C SER A 195 -1.65 27.10 -23.16
N ILE A 196 -2.82 26.82 -22.58
CA ILE A 196 -3.87 25.99 -23.17
C ILE A 196 -4.97 26.91 -23.72
N PRO A 197 -5.17 26.97 -25.04
CA PRO A 197 -6.22 27.78 -25.63
C PRO A 197 -7.58 27.11 -25.38
N THR A 198 -8.54 27.86 -24.84
CA THR A 198 -9.95 27.45 -24.73
C THR A 198 -10.83 28.52 -25.37
N ALA A 199 -12.11 28.23 -25.61
CA ALA A 199 -13.01 29.22 -26.20
C ALA A 199 -13.23 30.44 -25.29
N GLY A 200 -13.25 30.23 -23.96
CA GLY A 200 -13.51 31.27 -22.96
C GLY A 200 -12.27 32.03 -22.50
N LYS A 201 -11.14 31.32 -22.29
CA LYS A 201 -9.88 31.91 -21.79
C LYS A 201 -8.64 31.13 -22.23
N VAL A 202 -7.47 31.71 -22.09
CA VAL A 202 -6.22 30.95 -22.11
C VAL A 202 -5.91 30.50 -20.68
N VAL A 203 -5.79 29.19 -20.47
CA VAL A 203 -5.43 28.63 -19.16
C VAL A 203 -3.92 28.44 -19.13
N THR A 204 -3.28 28.90 -18.06
CA THR A 204 -1.82 28.81 -17.92
C THR A 204 -1.41 27.93 -16.75
N PHE A 205 -0.48 27.02 -16.98
CA PHE A 205 0.19 26.24 -15.95
C PHE A 205 1.66 26.66 -15.92
N THR A 206 2.15 27.06 -14.75
CA THR A 206 3.50 27.59 -14.58
C THR A 206 4.25 26.72 -13.59
N ASP A 207 5.34 26.12 -14.07
CA ASP A 207 6.28 25.37 -13.26
C ASP A 207 6.84 26.27 -12.14
N LYS A 208 6.96 25.69 -10.95
CA LYS A 208 7.67 26.26 -9.80
C LYS A 208 8.76 25.29 -9.42
N ASN A 209 9.98 25.59 -9.87
CA ASN A 209 11.15 24.82 -9.49
C ASN A 209 11.81 25.51 -8.30
N VAL A 210 11.34 25.15 -7.10
CA VAL A 210 11.90 25.62 -5.81
C VAL A 210 12.49 24.41 -5.09
N ASP A 211 13.61 24.62 -4.39
CA ASP A 211 14.24 23.60 -3.56
C ASP A 211 13.41 23.40 -2.28
N ASN A 212 12.31 22.61 -2.34
CA ASN A 212 11.49 22.07 -1.22
C ASN A 212 10.05 21.70 -1.68
N ASP A 213 9.14 21.57 -0.69
CA ASP A 213 7.69 21.34 -0.73
C ASP A 213 6.88 22.22 -1.71
N GLY A 214 7.45 23.33 -2.20
CA GLY A 214 6.79 24.21 -3.18
C GLY A 214 6.94 23.78 -4.64
N TYR A 215 7.58 22.64 -4.91
CA TYR A 215 7.82 22.10 -6.26
C TYR A 215 6.51 21.84 -7.02
N GLN A 216 6.41 22.35 -8.24
CA GLN A 216 5.30 22.09 -9.16
C GLN A 216 5.82 22.01 -10.59
N ILE A 217 5.60 20.89 -11.28
CA ILE A 217 5.91 20.73 -12.70
C ILE A 217 4.68 20.24 -13.42
N PHE A 218 4.28 20.92 -14.49
CA PHE A 218 3.08 20.58 -15.24
C PHE A 218 3.42 20.04 -16.63
N GLU A 219 2.72 19.03 -17.13
CA GLU A 219 2.88 18.61 -18.53
C GLU A 219 1.55 18.56 -19.26
N TYR A 220 1.55 19.02 -20.51
CA TYR A 220 0.40 18.83 -21.38
C TYR A 220 0.44 17.41 -21.93
N VAL A 221 -0.50 16.59 -21.45
CA VAL A 221 -0.58 15.17 -21.81
C VAL A 221 -1.26 15.03 -23.16
N GLY A 222 -2.36 15.75 -23.38
CA GLY A 222 -3.08 15.75 -24.64
C GLY A 222 -4.52 16.24 -24.49
N GLN A 223 -5.35 15.88 -25.47
CA GLN A 223 -6.78 16.19 -25.47
C GLN A 223 -7.61 14.92 -25.66
N ILE A 224 -8.76 14.89 -25.00
CA ILE A 224 -9.71 13.79 -25.01
C ILE A 224 -10.97 14.29 -25.71
N ALA A 225 -11.01 14.11 -27.03
CA ALA A 225 -12.09 14.62 -27.87
C ALA A 225 -13.50 14.20 -27.42
N PRO A 226 -13.75 12.95 -26.97
CA PRO A 226 -15.07 12.55 -26.48
C PRO A 226 -15.60 13.34 -25.28
N LEU A 227 -14.73 13.94 -24.48
CA LEU A 227 -15.09 14.71 -23.29
C LEU A 227 -14.97 16.22 -23.51
N ASN A 228 -14.51 16.65 -24.70
CA ASN A 228 -14.18 18.05 -25.00
C ASN A 228 -13.26 18.68 -23.94
N GLN A 229 -12.25 17.94 -23.50
CA GLN A 229 -11.34 18.35 -22.41
C GLN A 229 -9.87 18.15 -22.81
N TYR A 230 -9.00 19.03 -22.30
CA TYR A 230 -7.57 18.82 -22.26
C TYR A 230 -7.18 18.06 -20.99
N LEU A 231 -6.08 17.32 -21.05
CA LEU A 231 -5.48 16.61 -19.92
C LEU A 231 -4.09 17.20 -19.64
N VAL A 232 -3.87 17.57 -18.38
CA VAL A 232 -2.61 18.12 -17.88
C VAL A 232 -2.18 17.28 -16.68
N SER A 233 -0.95 16.80 -16.64
CA SER A 233 -0.38 16.20 -15.43
C SER A 233 0.28 17.28 -14.58
N GLY A 234 0.19 17.12 -13.26
CA GLY A 234 0.93 17.89 -12.27
C GLY A 234 1.82 16.96 -11.46
N GLY A 235 3.10 17.28 -11.36
CA GLY A 235 4.04 16.67 -10.42
C GLY A 235 4.35 17.67 -9.31
N TYR A 236 4.29 17.21 -8.07
CA TYR A 236 4.48 17.99 -6.86
C TYR A 236 5.49 17.28 -5.93
N TRP A 237 5.86 17.93 -4.83
CA TRP A 237 6.61 17.24 -3.79
C TRP A 237 5.77 16.07 -3.26
N GLU A 238 6.30 14.85 -3.40
CA GLU A 238 5.69 13.59 -2.93
C GLU A 238 4.28 13.27 -3.47
N SER A 239 3.82 13.96 -4.51
CA SER A 239 2.49 13.75 -5.06
C SER A 239 2.41 14.11 -6.53
N GLY A 240 1.35 13.66 -7.19
CA GLY A 240 1.03 14.01 -8.56
C GLY A 240 -0.47 13.94 -8.78
N ASP A 241 -0.92 14.53 -9.87
CA ASP A 241 -2.31 14.41 -10.32
C ASP A 241 -2.46 14.62 -11.82
N TYR A 242 -3.68 14.34 -12.31
CA TYR A 242 -4.11 14.65 -13.66
C TYR A 242 -5.35 15.53 -13.63
N LYS A 243 -5.30 16.68 -14.31
CA LYS A 243 -6.36 17.67 -14.37
C LYS A 243 -7.02 17.68 -15.75
N MET A 244 -8.34 17.62 -15.74
CA MET A 244 -9.19 17.82 -16.90
C MET A 244 -9.61 19.26 -17.03
N ILE A 245 -9.33 19.87 -18.19
CA ILE A 245 -9.64 21.27 -18.47
C ILE A 245 -10.67 21.34 -19.59
N ASP A 246 -11.85 21.88 -19.31
CA ASP A 246 -12.91 22.02 -20.32
C ASP A 246 -12.50 22.99 -21.45
N LYS A 247 -12.66 22.55 -22.70
CA LYS A 247 -12.22 23.34 -23.87
C LYS A 247 -13.09 24.57 -24.13
N ASN A 248 -14.27 24.67 -23.54
CA ASN A 248 -15.16 25.81 -23.74
C ASN A 248 -14.92 26.90 -22.69
N SER A 249 -14.94 26.54 -21.41
CA SER A 249 -14.84 27.45 -20.27
C SER A 249 -13.39 27.66 -19.78
N GLY A 250 -12.52 26.67 -19.98
CA GLY A 250 -11.19 26.63 -19.39
C GLY A 250 -11.18 26.37 -17.87
N GLU A 251 -12.28 25.89 -17.31
CA GLU A 251 -12.32 25.44 -15.92
C GLU A 251 -11.77 24.02 -15.76
N THR A 252 -11.18 23.75 -14.61
CA THR A 252 -10.83 22.38 -14.20
C THR A 252 -12.11 21.65 -13.79
N THR A 253 -12.49 20.63 -14.55
CA THR A 253 -13.74 19.88 -14.32
C THR A 253 -13.54 18.65 -13.43
N GLN A 254 -12.35 18.06 -13.42
CA GLN A 254 -12.00 16.91 -12.60
C GLN A 254 -10.49 16.86 -12.37
N THR A 255 -10.09 16.38 -11.20
CA THR A 255 -8.71 15.99 -10.88
C THR A 255 -8.70 14.50 -10.53
N PHE A 256 -7.72 13.76 -11.02
CA PHE A 256 -7.53 12.33 -10.75
C PHE A 256 -6.20 12.09 -10.07
N ILE A 257 -6.14 11.08 -9.20
CA ILE A 257 -4.91 10.69 -8.50
C ILE A 257 -3.83 10.13 -9.46
N ASP A 258 -4.24 9.45 -10.53
CA ASP A 258 -3.37 8.93 -11.60
C ASP A 258 -4.08 9.01 -12.97
N TYR A 259 -3.46 8.51 -14.03
CA TYR A 259 -3.93 8.61 -15.39
C TYR A 259 -5.38 8.11 -15.55
N PRO A 260 -6.29 8.92 -16.13
CA PRO A 260 -7.70 8.56 -16.26
C PRO A 260 -7.93 7.62 -17.45
N HIS A 261 -7.95 6.31 -17.21
CA HIS A 261 -8.21 5.32 -18.26
C HIS A 261 -9.70 5.25 -18.61
N ILE A 262 -10.05 5.67 -19.83
CA ILE A 262 -11.44 5.70 -20.32
C ILE A 262 -11.83 4.38 -20.98
N SER A 263 -12.94 3.82 -20.51
CA SER A 263 -13.53 2.59 -21.06
C SER A 263 -13.93 2.69 -22.55
N PRO A 264 -13.95 1.59 -23.31
CA PRO A 264 -14.22 1.63 -24.77
C PRO A 264 -15.59 2.19 -25.14
N ASN A 265 -16.58 1.97 -24.28
CA ASN A 265 -17.94 2.50 -24.46
C ASN A 265 -18.09 3.95 -23.98
N LYS A 266 -17.00 4.56 -23.48
CA LYS A 266 -16.93 5.95 -22.97
C LYS A 266 -17.91 6.23 -21.83
N LYS A 267 -18.27 5.19 -21.05
CA LYS A 267 -19.19 5.33 -19.91
C LYS A 267 -18.49 5.43 -18.56
N TYR A 268 -17.25 4.97 -18.48
CA TYR A 268 -16.49 4.87 -17.24
C TYR A 268 -15.04 5.32 -17.39
N ILE A 269 -14.49 5.84 -16.30
CA ILE A 269 -13.07 6.14 -16.12
C ILE A 269 -12.58 5.37 -14.89
N ILE A 270 -11.42 4.73 -14.99
CA ILE A 270 -10.69 4.19 -13.83
C ILE A 270 -9.33 4.88 -13.77
N SER A 271 -8.98 5.38 -12.59
CA SER A 271 -7.63 5.80 -12.23
C SER A 271 -7.12 4.86 -11.15
N ALA A 272 -5.88 4.38 -11.25
CA ALA A 272 -5.31 3.42 -10.31
C ALA A 272 -3.88 3.82 -9.98
N TYR A 273 -3.70 4.40 -8.79
CA TYR A 273 -2.43 4.87 -8.26
C TYR A 273 -1.79 3.80 -7.38
N THR A 274 -0.49 3.62 -7.56
CA THR A 274 0.34 2.83 -6.65
C THR A 274 0.73 3.71 -5.47
N ASN A 275 0.21 3.42 -4.27
CA ASN A 275 0.53 4.18 -3.06
C ASN A 275 1.68 3.52 -2.28
N PRO A 276 2.93 3.96 -2.47
CA PRO A 276 4.09 3.35 -1.80
C PRO A 276 4.12 3.57 -0.29
N TYR A 277 3.48 4.62 0.20
CA TYR A 277 3.48 4.99 1.63
C TYR A 277 2.57 4.06 2.42
N GLU A 278 1.36 3.81 1.92
CA GLU A 278 0.37 2.96 2.56
C GLU A 278 0.40 1.50 2.07
N GLN A 279 1.19 1.23 1.02
CA GLN A 279 1.35 -0.09 0.41
C GLN A 279 0.03 -0.73 -0.06
N TYR A 280 -0.81 0.05 -0.73
CA TYR A 280 -2.02 -0.42 -1.40
C TYR A 280 -2.24 0.31 -2.74
N THR A 281 -3.20 -0.15 -3.54
CA THR A 281 -3.66 0.62 -4.71
C THR A 281 -4.74 1.61 -4.31
N ASP A 282 -4.59 2.89 -4.66
CA ASP A 282 -5.70 3.85 -4.65
C ASP A 282 -6.41 3.82 -6.00
N LEU A 283 -7.64 3.33 -6.04
CA LEU A 283 -8.43 3.23 -7.26
C LEU A 283 -9.66 4.13 -7.19
N GLU A 284 -9.83 4.96 -8.20
CA GLU A 284 -11.00 5.81 -8.39
C GLU A 284 -11.83 5.35 -9.59
N LEU A 285 -13.14 5.23 -9.42
CA LEU A 285 -14.10 4.89 -10.47
C LEU A 285 -15.07 6.05 -10.70
N TYR A 286 -15.19 6.47 -11.95
CA TYR A 286 -16.11 7.52 -12.37
C TYR A 286 -17.04 7.05 -13.49
N ARG A 287 -18.22 7.67 -13.56
CA ARG A 287 -19.18 7.56 -14.66
C ARG A 287 -19.08 8.80 -15.56
N ILE A 288 -19.14 8.58 -16.86
CA ILE A 288 -19.27 9.63 -17.87
C ILE A 288 -20.74 9.76 -18.28
N LYS A 289 -21.29 10.97 -18.21
CA LYS A 289 -22.61 11.32 -18.76
C LYS A 289 -22.48 12.54 -19.67
N GLY A 290 -22.44 12.32 -20.99
CA GLY A 290 -22.08 13.38 -21.92
C GLY A 290 -20.62 13.76 -21.73
N THR A 291 -20.35 15.01 -21.34
CA THR A 291 -19.02 15.51 -20.96
C THR A 291 -18.80 15.52 -19.45
N ASP A 292 -19.84 15.24 -18.66
CA ASP A 292 -19.77 15.28 -17.20
C ASP A 292 -19.11 14.01 -16.66
N ILE A 293 -18.22 14.19 -15.68
CA ILE A 293 -17.52 13.14 -14.97
C ILE A 293 -18.07 13.10 -13.55
N ILE A 294 -18.64 11.97 -13.15
CA ILE A 294 -19.36 11.82 -11.89
C ILE A 294 -18.68 10.73 -11.08
N PRO A 295 -18.18 11.01 -9.86
CA PRO A 295 -17.55 9.99 -9.01
C PRO A 295 -18.56 8.89 -8.65
N ILE A 296 -18.12 7.64 -8.69
CA ILE A 296 -18.88 6.48 -8.23
C ILE A 296 -18.30 5.97 -6.91
N MET A 297 -16.98 5.75 -6.86
CA MET A 297 -16.29 5.30 -5.66
C MET A 297 -14.80 5.63 -5.72
N GLY A 298 -14.17 5.75 -4.55
CA GLY A 298 -12.73 5.59 -4.34
C GLY A 298 -12.47 4.40 -3.43
N ALA A 299 -11.43 3.60 -3.68
CA ALA A 299 -11.16 2.40 -2.90
C ALA A 299 -9.67 2.09 -2.82
N GLY A 300 -9.19 1.77 -1.62
CA GLY A 300 -7.84 1.26 -1.40
C GLY A 300 -7.80 -0.26 -1.49
N PHE A 301 -7.03 -0.89 -2.39
CA PHE A 301 -6.90 -2.37 -2.48
C PHE A 301 -5.61 -2.86 -1.82
N ARG A 302 -5.74 -3.67 -0.76
CA ARG A 302 -4.65 -4.00 0.17
C ARG A 302 -3.49 -4.78 -0.43
N HIS A 303 -3.80 -5.78 -1.23
CA HIS A 303 -2.84 -6.85 -1.48
C HIS A 303 -2.12 -6.73 -2.80
N TRP A 304 -2.54 -5.83 -3.68
CA TRP A 304 -1.91 -5.64 -4.97
C TRP A 304 -1.69 -4.16 -5.27
N MET A 305 -0.67 -3.89 -6.08
CA MET A 305 -0.34 -2.55 -6.60
C MET A 305 0.00 -2.62 -8.09
N PRO A 306 -0.46 -1.65 -8.91
CA PRO A 306 0.00 -1.51 -10.28
C PRO A 306 1.53 -1.40 -10.37
N MET A 307 2.09 -2.02 -11.40
CA MET A 307 3.52 -1.90 -11.67
C MET A 307 3.81 -0.70 -12.58
N GLU A 308 4.81 0.10 -12.20
CA GLU A 308 5.30 1.22 -13.02
C GLU A 308 5.96 0.74 -14.33
N GLU A 309 6.46 -0.49 -14.38
CA GLU A 309 6.98 -1.15 -15.58
C GLU A 309 6.33 -2.54 -15.68
N PRO A 310 5.63 -2.88 -16.79
CA PRO A 310 5.72 -2.26 -18.10
C PRO A 310 4.79 -1.06 -18.33
N ARG A 311 4.21 -0.46 -17.27
CA ARG A 311 3.35 0.74 -17.36
C ARG A 311 2.05 0.54 -18.19
N ASP A 312 1.68 -0.71 -18.43
CA ASP A 312 0.59 -1.09 -19.32
C ASP A 312 -0.73 -1.24 -18.57
N ILE A 313 -1.32 -0.13 -18.18
CA ILE A 313 -2.74 -0.09 -17.80
C ILE A 313 -3.53 0.30 -19.05
N PHE A 314 -4.39 -0.59 -19.54
CA PHE A 314 -5.17 -0.31 -20.75
C PHE A 314 -6.56 -0.92 -20.72
N TRP A 315 -7.54 -0.16 -21.22
CA TRP A 315 -8.82 -0.74 -21.60
C TRP A 315 -8.68 -1.44 -22.94
N ALA A 316 -9.12 -2.69 -23.04
CA ALA A 316 -9.27 -3.34 -24.33
C ALA A 316 -10.70 -3.21 -24.86
N ARG A 317 -10.88 -3.31 -26.18
CA ARG A 317 -12.20 -3.28 -26.85
C ARG A 317 -13.22 -4.29 -26.34
N ASP A 318 -12.80 -5.33 -25.63
CA ASP A 318 -13.69 -6.31 -25.01
C ASP A 318 -14.35 -5.81 -23.70
N GLY A 319 -14.03 -4.60 -23.26
CA GLY A 319 -14.65 -3.96 -22.10
C GLY A 319 -14.04 -4.35 -20.76
N TYR A 320 -12.79 -4.81 -20.75
CA TYR A 320 -11.99 -5.02 -19.55
C TYR A 320 -10.81 -4.04 -19.51
N LEU A 321 -10.48 -3.56 -18.32
CA LEU A 321 -9.21 -2.91 -18.03
C LEU A 321 -8.19 -4.00 -17.69
N TYR A 322 -6.99 -3.93 -18.24
CA TYR A 322 -5.90 -4.85 -18.00
C TYR A 322 -4.75 -4.10 -17.35
N LEU A 323 -4.12 -4.71 -16.35
CA LEU A 323 -2.94 -4.15 -15.70
C LEU A 323 -2.02 -5.24 -15.15
N ALA A 324 -0.72 -4.97 -15.20
CA ALA A 324 0.30 -5.73 -14.48
C ALA A 324 0.35 -5.24 -13.03
N VAL A 325 0.42 -6.18 -12.09
CA VAL A 325 0.41 -5.90 -10.65
C VAL A 325 1.45 -6.76 -9.93
N THR A 326 1.86 -6.30 -8.76
CA THR A 326 2.61 -7.12 -7.80
C THR A 326 1.83 -7.22 -6.49
N HIS A 327 2.18 -8.19 -5.65
CA HIS A 327 1.67 -8.24 -4.29
C HIS A 327 2.26 -7.06 -3.50
N SER A 328 1.44 -6.29 -2.78
CA SER A 328 1.89 -5.05 -2.11
C SER A 328 3.07 -5.27 -1.16
N ALA A 329 3.00 -6.32 -0.34
CA ALA A 329 4.10 -6.74 0.53
C ALA A 329 5.44 -6.96 -0.19
N ALA A 330 5.41 -7.36 -1.46
CA ALA A 330 6.60 -7.68 -2.25
C ALA A 330 6.93 -6.57 -3.26
N PHE A 331 6.41 -5.35 -3.08
CA PHE A 331 6.60 -4.26 -4.03
C PHE A 331 8.06 -3.80 -4.12
N TRP A 332 8.70 -3.61 -2.97
CA TRP A 332 10.11 -3.27 -2.87
C TRP A 332 10.98 -4.53 -2.92
N LYS A 333 12.12 -4.45 -3.61
CA LYS A 333 13.15 -5.50 -3.54
C LYS A 333 13.76 -5.50 -2.14
N GLU A 334 14.12 -6.70 -1.69
CA GLU A 334 14.66 -6.96 -0.35
C GLU A 334 16.10 -6.43 -0.15
N ASN A 335 16.67 -5.68 -1.10
CA ASN A 335 18.05 -5.19 -1.05
C ASN A 335 18.22 -3.86 -0.28
N GLY A 336 17.15 -3.37 0.37
CA GLY A 336 17.16 -2.16 1.18
C GLY A 336 17.19 -0.86 0.39
N ASN A 337 17.09 -0.92 -0.95
CA ASN A 337 16.99 0.24 -1.81
C ASN A 337 15.52 0.49 -2.15
N PHE A 338 14.97 1.58 -1.62
CA PHE A 338 13.61 2.05 -1.94
C PHE A 338 13.42 2.50 -3.40
N ASN A 339 14.41 2.30 -4.27
CA ASN A 339 14.28 2.53 -5.72
C ASN A 339 14.23 1.23 -6.53
N ASP A 340 14.43 0.07 -5.88
CA ASP A 340 14.49 -1.21 -6.57
C ASP A 340 13.14 -1.91 -6.49
N LEU A 341 12.34 -1.82 -7.56
CA LEU A 341 11.05 -2.47 -7.67
C LEU A 341 11.19 -3.98 -7.95
N ASN A 342 10.28 -4.78 -7.42
CA ASN A 342 10.21 -6.20 -7.73
C ASN A 342 9.97 -6.42 -9.23
N ASP A 343 10.67 -7.39 -9.83
CA ASP A 343 10.55 -7.74 -11.25
C ASP A 343 9.57 -8.91 -11.49
N THR A 344 8.96 -9.43 -10.42
CA THR A 344 7.90 -10.43 -10.49
C THR A 344 6.54 -9.75 -10.46
N PHE A 345 5.79 -9.91 -11.55
CA PHE A 345 4.43 -9.39 -11.69
C PHE A 345 3.46 -10.49 -12.09
N GLN A 346 2.23 -10.31 -11.67
CA GLN A 346 1.05 -11.01 -12.16
C GLN A 346 0.18 -10.05 -12.95
N TYR A 347 -0.86 -10.58 -13.56
CA TYR A 347 -1.75 -9.81 -14.41
C TYR A 347 -3.17 -9.95 -13.91
N ILE A 348 -3.89 -8.84 -13.88
CA ILE A 348 -5.31 -8.81 -13.57
C ILE A 348 -6.08 -8.16 -14.71
N ARG A 349 -7.38 -8.44 -14.73
CA ARG A 349 -8.35 -7.65 -15.46
C ARG A 349 -9.45 -7.18 -14.54
N ILE A 350 -9.97 -5.98 -14.82
CA ILE A 350 -11.05 -5.34 -14.09
C ILE A 350 -12.21 -5.09 -15.05
N LYS A 351 -13.43 -5.39 -14.61
CA LYS A 351 -14.67 -5.02 -15.29
C LYS A 351 -15.53 -4.19 -14.35
N VAL A 352 -16.12 -3.13 -14.88
CA VAL A 352 -17.17 -2.38 -14.16
C VAL A 352 -18.45 -3.21 -14.14
N ASP A 353 -18.98 -3.45 -12.95
CA ASP A 353 -20.16 -4.27 -12.67
C ASP A 353 -21.06 -3.50 -11.68
N LEU A 354 -21.92 -2.62 -12.23
CA LEU A 354 -22.78 -1.68 -11.50
C LEU A 354 -24.26 -2.04 -11.60
#